data_AF-A0A8S3EGF9-F1
#
_entry.id   AF-A0A8S3EGF9-F1
#
_cell.length_a   1.000
_cell.length_b   1.000
_cell.length_c   1.000
_cell.angle_alpha   90.00
_cell.angle_beta   90.00
_cell.angle_gamma   90.00
#
_symmetry.space_group_name_H-M   'P 1'
#
loop_
_entity.id
_entity.type
_entity.pdbx_description
1 polymer ?
#
loop_
_entity_poly.entity_id
_entity_poly.type
_entity_poly.pdbx_seq_one_letter_code
_entity_poly.pdbx_strand_id
1 'polypeptide(L)'
;MNSILAMSSDGPNDPNTPLPTIDEQLPLTRSLTMPPGQLLSKSLNGKTSAKKVPVSAIEFALYKVNHYTSSRDHEDIDMDPEMHIDPTDEQWTQFIEQFYAAAHSNVDIDGMERFLTRIDECLKKVAHHCPQYHIDGTRNIWILKPGAKSRGRGIVVYDRLEDILKLCSSTLTKDGKFVVQKYIERPLLIHNTKFDIRQWFLVTDWNPLTIWMFKDCYLRFCTEHFSLETRNQNVHLCNYSIQKHYKNNSNRHNNLPVENMWTNQEFIDKYLRPNHLTDRWDKLIYPAMKDAIVCSMLVAQDTIDARKNSFELFGADFMLGEDLKPWLIEINCSPTMARCTAVTTEMCDSVLEDTCKVMIDRKYNRTADTGRFELIHRGTPVPVPIYVGIDLRVE
;
A
#
# COMPACT_ATOMS: atom_id res chain seq x y z
N MET A 1 56.91 32.78 -4.81
CA MET A 1 57.86 31.70 -4.47
C MET A 1 57.27 30.40 -5.01
N ASN A 2 57.85 29.93 -6.11
CA ASN A 2 57.93 28.59 -6.70
C ASN A 2 56.65 27.72 -6.74
N SER A 3 55.92 27.60 -7.87
CA SER A 3 56.19 26.81 -9.12
C SER A 3 55.97 25.30 -8.90
N ILE A 4 55.12 24.55 -9.64
CA ILE A 4 55.25 23.98 -11.02
C ILE A 4 53.92 23.19 -11.31
N LEU A 5 53.08 23.47 -12.34
CA LEU A 5 52.97 22.92 -13.73
C LEU A 5 52.93 21.36 -13.86
N ALA A 6 51.87 20.69 -14.37
CA ALA A 6 51.53 20.41 -15.80
C ALA A 6 50.21 19.58 -15.84
N MET A 7 49.17 19.84 -16.68
CA MET A 7 48.90 19.36 -18.07
C MET A 7 49.12 17.84 -18.28
N SER A 8 48.30 16.99 -18.92
CA SER A 8 47.36 17.06 -20.07
C SER A 8 46.45 15.79 -20.08
N SER A 9 45.16 15.82 -20.41
CA SER A 9 44.46 15.52 -21.70
C SER A 9 44.60 14.12 -22.34
N ASP A 10 43.44 13.64 -22.81
CA ASP A 10 43.12 12.64 -23.86
C ASP A 10 42.84 11.17 -23.48
N GLY A 11 41.60 10.72 -23.79
CA GLY A 11 41.09 9.32 -23.70
C GLY A 11 41.43 8.49 -24.96
N PRO A 12 40.59 7.56 -25.45
CA PRO A 12 39.51 6.76 -24.86
C PRO A 12 39.87 5.25 -24.79
N ASN A 13 39.30 4.46 -23.88
CA ASN A 13 39.50 3.00 -23.86
C ASN A 13 38.27 2.23 -24.34
N ASP A 14 38.54 1.39 -25.33
CA ASP A 14 37.75 0.41 -26.09
C ASP A 14 37.04 -0.64 -25.20
N PRO A 15 35.75 -0.98 -25.44
CA PRO A 15 34.99 -1.94 -24.65
C PRO A 15 35.01 -3.38 -25.20
N ASN A 16 36.17 -3.91 -25.59
CA ASN A 16 36.30 -5.32 -26.00
C ASN A 16 37.52 -5.99 -25.36
N THR A 17 37.36 -6.48 -24.13
CA THR A 17 38.27 -7.50 -23.57
C THR A 17 37.53 -8.34 -22.52
N PRO A 18 37.35 -9.66 -22.74
CA PRO A 18 36.76 -10.56 -21.75
C PRO A 18 37.83 -11.08 -20.78
N LEU A 19 37.48 -11.19 -19.50
CA LEU A 19 38.31 -11.77 -18.43
C LEU A 19 37.45 -12.75 -17.58
N PRO A 20 38.07 -13.74 -16.92
CA PRO A 20 37.84 -15.15 -17.23
C PRO A 20 37.05 -15.94 -16.16
N THR A 21 36.47 -17.04 -16.61
CA THR A 21 35.87 -18.13 -15.84
C THR A 21 36.93 -18.87 -14.99
N ILE A 22 36.61 -19.13 -13.72
CA ILE A 22 37.36 -20.04 -12.85
C ILE A 22 36.50 -21.28 -12.63
N ASP A 23 37.06 -22.39 -13.08
CA ASP A 23 36.61 -23.77 -12.89
C ASP A 23 37.63 -24.41 -11.94
N GLU A 24 37.20 -25.02 -10.82
CA GLU A 24 38.08 -25.88 -10.02
C GLU A 24 37.29 -27.04 -9.40
N GLN A 25 37.94 -28.20 -9.44
CA GLN A 25 37.40 -29.55 -9.47
C GLN A 25 37.51 -30.32 -8.13
N LEU A 26 36.61 -31.30 -7.95
CA LEU A 26 36.76 -32.66 -7.33
C LEU A 26 36.90 -32.83 -5.79
N PRO A 27 36.64 -34.05 -5.20
CA PRO A 27 36.36 -35.36 -5.83
C PRO A 27 35.17 -36.20 -5.28
N LEU A 28 34.80 -37.19 -6.11
CA LEU A 28 33.98 -38.37 -5.81
C LEU A 28 34.70 -39.41 -4.93
N THR A 29 33.95 -40.18 -4.12
CA THR A 29 33.85 -41.67 -4.13
C THR A 29 33.47 -42.25 -2.74
N ARG A 30 32.42 -43.09 -2.67
CA ARG A 30 32.50 -44.55 -2.38
C ARG A 30 31.12 -45.16 -2.08
N SER A 31 30.86 -46.26 -2.78
CA SER A 31 29.78 -47.25 -2.58
C SER A 31 30.20 -48.28 -1.55
N LEU A 32 29.27 -48.74 -0.71
CA LEU A 32 29.32 -50.04 -0.02
C LEU A 32 27.90 -50.61 0.13
N THR A 33 27.74 -51.88 -0.21
CA THR A 33 26.49 -52.66 -0.27
C THR A 33 26.45 -53.80 0.77
N MET A 34 25.22 -54.14 1.21
CA MET A 34 24.69 -55.41 1.79
C MET A 34 24.82 -55.67 3.32
N PRO A 35 24.00 -56.57 3.97
CA PRO A 35 22.77 -57.30 3.58
C PRO A 35 21.59 -57.19 4.63
N PRO A 36 20.44 -57.89 4.42
CA PRO A 36 19.20 -57.76 5.21
C PRO A 36 18.95 -58.87 6.25
N GLY A 37 18.16 -58.57 7.29
CA GLY A 37 17.34 -59.58 8.00
C GLY A 37 17.10 -59.36 9.50
N GLN A 38 15.84 -59.02 9.86
CA GLN A 38 15.01 -59.54 10.97
C GLN A 38 15.49 -59.36 12.45
N LEU A 39 14.65 -59.14 13.47
CA LEU A 39 13.22 -58.85 13.68
C LEU A 39 13.04 -58.64 15.21
N LEU A 40 11.90 -58.03 15.60
CA LEU A 40 11.26 -57.95 16.93
C LEU A 40 11.73 -56.81 17.88
N SER A 41 10.87 -56.03 18.54
CA SER A 41 9.43 -55.76 18.44
C SER A 41 9.08 -54.61 19.41
N LYS A 42 8.05 -53.83 19.05
CA LYS A 42 7.19 -52.96 19.89
C LYS A 42 7.72 -51.57 20.32
N SER A 43 7.32 -50.53 19.58
CA SER A 43 6.23 -49.64 20.02
C SER A 43 5.64 -48.86 18.84
N LEU A 44 4.31 -48.89 18.76
CA LEU A 44 3.45 -48.31 17.74
C LEU A 44 3.19 -46.82 18.03
N ASN A 45 3.54 -45.92 17.09
CA ASN A 45 2.56 -45.23 16.25
C ASN A 45 3.13 -43.93 15.61
N GLY A 46 3.26 -43.98 14.29
CA GLY A 46 3.05 -42.85 13.39
C GLY A 46 4.04 -41.69 13.42
N LYS A 47 5.21 -41.85 12.80
CA LYS A 47 5.88 -40.69 12.17
C LYS A 47 5.04 -40.27 10.98
N THR A 48 4.13 -39.30 11.17
CA THR A 48 3.58 -38.54 10.05
C THR A 48 4.75 -37.85 9.36
N SER A 49 5.10 -38.29 8.15
CA SER A 49 5.93 -37.46 7.26
C SER A 49 5.24 -36.10 7.17
N ALA A 50 5.95 -35.01 7.51
CA ALA A 50 5.41 -33.67 7.33
C ALA A 50 4.93 -33.56 5.88
N LYS A 51 3.61 -33.40 5.69
CA LYS A 51 2.97 -33.39 4.38
C LYS A 51 3.43 -32.12 3.68
N LYS A 52 4.44 -32.22 2.81
CA LYS A 52 4.94 -31.10 2.01
C LYS A 52 3.86 -30.60 1.04
N VAL A 53 3.94 -29.33 0.67
CA VAL A 53 3.13 -28.78 -0.43
C VAL A 53 3.67 -29.36 -1.75
N PRO A 54 2.81 -29.91 -2.63
CA PRO A 54 3.27 -30.55 -3.86
C PRO A 54 3.78 -29.53 -4.89
N VAL A 55 4.69 -29.98 -5.76
CA VAL A 55 5.25 -29.21 -6.90
C VAL A 55 4.14 -28.60 -7.78
N SER A 56 2.99 -29.29 -7.90
CA SER A 56 1.84 -28.83 -8.68
C SER A 56 1.35 -27.44 -8.26
N ALA A 57 1.56 -27.03 -7.00
CA ALA A 57 1.25 -25.68 -6.54
C ALA A 57 2.09 -24.62 -7.26
N ILE A 58 3.40 -24.87 -7.41
CA ILE A 58 4.31 -23.96 -8.13
C ILE A 58 3.96 -23.94 -9.60
N GLU A 59 3.68 -25.09 -10.20
CA GLU A 59 3.30 -25.18 -11.62
C GLU A 59 2.01 -24.40 -11.89
N PHE A 60 1.00 -24.55 -11.03
CA PHE A 60 -0.24 -23.79 -11.10
C PHE A 60 -0.01 -22.29 -10.96
N ALA A 61 0.78 -21.86 -9.97
CA ALA A 61 1.12 -20.45 -9.76
C ALA A 61 1.85 -19.86 -10.97
N LEU A 62 2.87 -20.56 -11.49
CA LEU A 62 3.62 -20.12 -12.67
C LEU A 62 2.72 -20.04 -13.90
N TYR A 63 1.81 -21.00 -14.10
CA TYR A 63 0.84 -20.98 -15.20
C TYR A 63 -0.04 -19.72 -15.12
N LYS A 64 -0.68 -19.45 -13.96
CA LYS A 64 -1.58 -18.29 -13.83
C LYS A 64 -0.85 -16.95 -13.84
N VAL A 65 0.36 -16.88 -13.29
CA VAL A 65 1.18 -15.67 -13.35
C VAL A 65 1.62 -15.37 -14.77
N ASN A 66 2.11 -16.37 -15.51
CA ASN A 66 2.49 -16.16 -16.92
C ASN A 66 1.30 -15.74 -17.77
N HIS A 67 0.15 -16.40 -17.59
CA HIS A 67 -1.08 -16.00 -18.27
C HIS A 67 -1.45 -14.54 -17.96
N TYR A 68 -1.39 -14.15 -16.69
CA TYR A 68 -1.65 -12.76 -16.29
C TYR A 68 -0.69 -11.78 -16.97
N THR A 69 0.62 -12.06 -16.96
CA THR A 69 1.60 -11.15 -17.56
C THR A 69 1.49 -11.09 -19.09
N SER A 70 1.30 -12.23 -19.75
CA SER A 70 1.10 -12.29 -21.20
C SER A 70 -0.13 -11.53 -21.65
N SER A 71 -1.23 -11.60 -20.88
CA SER A 71 -2.43 -10.80 -21.16
C SER A 71 -2.21 -9.30 -20.99
N ARG A 72 -1.34 -8.89 -20.03
CA ARG A 72 -0.95 -7.47 -19.88
C ARG A 72 -0.04 -6.99 -21.00
N ASP A 73 0.78 -7.87 -21.54
CA ASP A 73 1.62 -7.63 -22.71
C ASP A 73 0.85 -7.78 -24.04
N HIS A 74 -0.45 -8.10 -23.99
CA HIS A 74 -1.31 -8.34 -25.15
C HIS A 74 -0.83 -9.49 -26.05
N GLU A 75 -0.08 -10.44 -25.49
CA GLU A 75 0.42 -11.64 -26.19
C GLU A 75 -0.70 -12.67 -26.46
N ASP A 76 -1.89 -12.45 -25.90
CA ASP A 76 -3.08 -13.30 -25.99
C ASP A 76 -4.09 -12.87 -27.06
N ILE A 77 -3.87 -11.74 -27.76
CA ILE A 77 -4.83 -11.18 -28.75
C ILE A 77 -5.11 -12.15 -29.90
N ASP A 78 -4.09 -12.88 -30.36
CA ASP A 78 -4.18 -13.79 -31.49
C ASP A 78 -4.37 -15.26 -31.07
N MET A 79 -4.55 -15.53 -29.77
CA MET A 79 -4.74 -16.87 -29.24
C MET A 79 -6.21 -17.29 -29.34
N ASP A 80 -6.44 -18.55 -29.71
CA ASP A 80 -7.79 -19.12 -29.75
C ASP A 80 -8.37 -19.15 -28.31
N PRO A 81 -9.54 -18.54 -28.07
CA PRO A 81 -10.20 -18.58 -26.76
C PRO A 81 -10.44 -20.01 -26.24
N GLU A 82 -10.59 -21.00 -27.12
CA GLU A 82 -10.77 -22.40 -26.74
C GLU A 82 -9.47 -23.09 -26.28
N MET A 83 -8.30 -22.51 -26.55
CA MET A 83 -7.00 -23.01 -26.04
C MET A 83 -6.75 -22.64 -24.59
N HIS A 84 -7.49 -21.67 -24.05
CA HIS A 84 -7.35 -21.21 -22.67
C HIS A 84 -8.41 -21.86 -21.78
N ILE A 85 -8.02 -22.95 -21.14
CA ILE A 85 -8.85 -23.58 -20.11
C ILE A 85 -8.58 -22.86 -18.79
N ASP A 86 -9.55 -22.06 -18.36
CA ASP A 86 -9.54 -21.49 -17.02
C ASP A 86 -9.64 -22.60 -15.97
N PRO A 87 -8.86 -22.51 -14.86
CA PRO A 87 -8.95 -23.53 -13.83
C PRO A 87 -10.33 -23.60 -13.19
N THR A 88 -10.76 -24.80 -12.84
CA THR A 88 -12.03 -25.02 -12.13
C THR A 88 -11.98 -24.49 -10.69
N ASP A 89 -13.15 -24.29 -10.09
CA ASP A 89 -13.27 -23.89 -8.68
C ASP A 89 -12.58 -24.90 -7.75
N GLU A 90 -12.61 -26.20 -8.05
CA GLU A 90 -11.88 -27.21 -7.28
C GLU A 90 -10.37 -27.03 -7.39
N GLN A 91 -9.84 -26.71 -8.57
CA GLN A 91 -8.41 -26.48 -8.77
C GLN A 91 -7.94 -25.24 -7.99
N TRP A 92 -8.74 -24.16 -8.02
CA TRP A 92 -8.48 -22.97 -7.21
C TRP A 92 -8.55 -23.25 -5.72
N THR A 93 -9.58 -23.97 -5.27
CA THR A 93 -9.73 -24.36 -3.86
C THR A 93 -8.51 -25.16 -3.39
N GLN A 94 -8.08 -26.14 -4.17
CA GLN A 94 -6.90 -26.95 -3.87
C GLN A 94 -5.63 -26.09 -3.81
N PHE A 95 -5.44 -25.17 -4.77
CA PHE A 95 -4.29 -24.26 -4.77
C PHE A 95 -4.29 -23.32 -3.56
N ILE A 96 -5.45 -22.79 -3.17
CA ILE A 96 -5.61 -21.90 -2.03
C ILE A 96 -5.27 -22.62 -0.71
N GLU A 97 -5.72 -23.87 -0.53
CA GLU A 97 -5.35 -24.69 0.62
C GLU A 97 -3.83 -24.93 0.70
N GLN A 98 -3.21 -25.22 -0.45
CA GLN A 98 -1.76 -25.39 -0.57
C GLN A 98 -1.00 -24.09 -0.26
N PHE A 99 -1.50 -22.96 -0.75
CA PHE A 99 -1.00 -21.64 -0.41
C PHE A 99 -1.06 -21.40 1.10
N TYR A 100 -2.18 -21.68 1.77
CA TYR A 100 -2.28 -21.50 3.22
C TYR A 100 -1.35 -22.43 4.00
N ALA A 101 -1.13 -23.66 3.54
CA ALA A 101 -0.15 -24.54 4.14
C ALA A 101 1.29 -23.95 4.06
N ALA A 102 1.68 -23.44 2.89
CA ALA A 102 2.99 -22.82 2.71
C ALA A 102 3.13 -21.47 3.45
N ALA A 103 2.21 -20.54 3.21
CA ALA A 103 2.31 -19.15 3.63
C ALA A 103 1.94 -18.93 5.10
N HIS A 104 1.10 -19.77 5.71
CA HIS A 104 0.63 -19.59 7.09
C HIS A 104 1.12 -20.67 8.05
N SER A 105 1.32 -21.90 7.57
CA SER A 105 1.74 -23.04 8.40
C SER A 105 3.22 -23.40 8.27
N ASN A 106 4.01 -22.63 7.50
CA ASN A 106 5.43 -22.87 7.23
C ASN A 106 5.71 -24.31 6.73
N VAL A 107 4.81 -24.85 5.90
CA VAL A 107 5.01 -26.16 5.28
C VAL A 107 5.90 -26.01 4.04
N ASP A 108 6.99 -26.75 3.99
CA ASP A 108 7.91 -26.73 2.84
C ASP A 108 7.23 -27.16 1.54
N ILE A 109 7.62 -26.51 0.45
CA ILE A 109 7.20 -26.88 -0.90
C ILE A 109 8.20 -27.90 -1.47
N ASP A 110 7.70 -29.03 -1.92
CA ASP A 110 8.54 -30.10 -2.46
C ASP A 110 9.15 -29.67 -3.81
N GLY A 111 10.45 -29.91 -4.01
CA GLY A 111 11.14 -29.70 -5.28
C GLY A 111 11.20 -28.26 -5.80
N MET A 112 11.02 -27.25 -4.94
CA MET A 112 11.04 -25.82 -5.30
C MET A 112 12.34 -25.40 -6.01
N GLU A 113 13.47 -26.03 -5.68
CA GLU A 113 14.79 -25.68 -6.20
C GLU A 113 14.86 -25.75 -7.73
N ARG A 114 14.05 -26.63 -8.34
CA ARG A 114 13.98 -26.82 -9.80
C ARG A 114 13.30 -25.67 -10.53
N PHE A 115 12.58 -24.81 -9.81
CA PHE A 115 11.78 -23.72 -10.38
C PHE A 115 12.33 -22.33 -10.08
N LEU A 116 13.41 -22.20 -9.30
CA LEU A 116 13.91 -20.91 -8.82
C LEU A 116 14.14 -19.89 -9.94
N THR A 117 14.78 -20.29 -11.03
CA THR A 117 15.02 -19.40 -12.19
C THR A 117 13.71 -18.92 -12.82
N ARG A 118 12.75 -19.83 -13.05
CA ARG A 118 11.44 -19.51 -13.62
C ARG A 118 10.62 -18.62 -12.70
N ILE A 119 10.71 -18.84 -11.39
CA ILE A 119 10.05 -18.01 -10.37
C ILE A 119 10.63 -16.60 -10.40
N ASP A 120 11.95 -16.44 -10.42
CA ASP A 120 12.61 -15.13 -10.46
C ASP A 120 12.23 -14.34 -11.73
N GLU A 121 12.23 -14.98 -12.89
CA GLU A 121 11.78 -14.38 -14.15
C GLU A 121 10.31 -13.94 -14.10
N CYS A 122 9.41 -14.80 -13.59
CA CYS A 122 8.01 -14.45 -13.37
C CYS A 122 7.84 -13.25 -12.44
N LEU A 123 8.54 -13.24 -11.30
CA LEU A 123 8.43 -12.16 -10.32
C LEU A 123 8.88 -10.81 -10.90
N LYS A 124 9.91 -10.78 -11.76
CA LYS A 124 10.34 -9.58 -12.48
C LYS A 124 9.24 -9.06 -13.41
N LYS A 125 8.58 -9.95 -14.16
CA LYS A 125 7.44 -9.56 -15.03
C LYS A 125 6.26 -9.03 -14.21
N VAL A 126 5.92 -9.69 -13.09
CA VAL A 126 4.83 -9.23 -12.22
C VAL A 126 5.14 -7.87 -11.62
N ALA A 127 6.38 -7.62 -11.18
CA ALA A 127 6.79 -6.33 -10.64
C ALA A 127 6.63 -5.18 -11.66
N HIS A 128 6.81 -5.47 -12.95
CA HIS A 128 6.58 -4.49 -14.02
C HIS A 128 5.09 -4.17 -14.20
N HIS A 129 4.23 -5.18 -14.16
CA HIS A 129 2.81 -5.07 -14.49
C HIS A 129 1.89 -4.76 -13.30
N CYS A 130 2.34 -5.00 -12.06
CA CYS A 130 1.53 -4.83 -10.86
C CYS A 130 2.03 -3.66 -10.01
N PRO A 131 1.36 -2.48 -10.03
CA PRO A 131 1.76 -1.33 -9.24
C PRO A 131 1.79 -1.59 -7.72
N GLN A 132 0.98 -2.54 -7.24
CA GLN A 132 0.89 -2.92 -5.83
C GLN A 132 1.94 -3.96 -5.41
N TYR A 133 2.79 -4.43 -6.34
CA TYR A 133 3.75 -5.50 -6.09
C TYR A 133 4.56 -5.28 -4.81
N HIS A 134 5.06 -4.07 -4.57
CA HIS A 134 5.90 -3.77 -3.40
C HIS A 134 5.14 -3.72 -2.07
N ILE A 135 3.82 -3.49 -2.06
CA ILE A 135 3.03 -3.42 -0.82
C ILE A 135 2.32 -4.74 -0.45
N ASP A 136 2.15 -5.65 -1.41
CA ASP A 136 1.26 -6.81 -1.28
C ASP A 136 1.70 -7.85 -0.25
N GLY A 137 3.01 -8.03 -0.03
CA GLY A 137 3.52 -9.06 0.89
C GLY A 137 3.27 -10.48 0.40
N THR A 138 3.12 -11.43 1.32
CA THR A 138 3.03 -12.87 1.02
C THR A 138 1.94 -13.60 1.81
N ARG A 139 1.25 -12.91 2.73
CA ARG A 139 0.25 -13.52 3.61
C ARG A 139 -1.17 -13.44 3.04
N ASN A 140 -1.37 -12.71 1.93
CA ASN A 140 -2.64 -12.48 1.27
C ASN A 140 -3.69 -11.87 2.22
N ILE A 141 -3.28 -10.81 2.91
CA ILE A 141 -4.11 -10.12 3.90
C ILE A 141 -5.01 -9.09 3.22
N TRP A 142 -6.27 -9.05 3.66
CA TRP A 142 -7.30 -8.12 3.23
C TRP A 142 -7.89 -7.38 4.41
N ILE A 143 -8.22 -6.11 4.21
CA ILE A 143 -8.89 -5.25 5.20
C ILE A 143 -10.32 -4.99 4.77
N LEU A 144 -11.26 -5.28 5.66
CA LEU A 144 -12.69 -5.14 5.40
C LEU A 144 -13.20 -3.93 6.17
N LYS A 145 -13.77 -2.98 5.43
CA LYS A 145 -14.26 -1.69 5.95
C LYS A 145 -15.79 -1.62 5.79
N PRO A 146 -16.56 -1.51 6.87
CA PRO A 146 -18.01 -1.32 6.78
C PRO A 146 -18.33 0.08 6.21
N GLY A 147 -19.20 0.16 5.19
CA GLY A 147 -19.47 1.39 4.45
C GLY A 147 -20.17 2.51 5.25
N ALA A 148 -20.91 2.17 6.31
CA ALA A 148 -21.65 3.16 7.12
C ALA A 148 -20.96 3.51 8.46
N LYS A 149 -19.68 3.17 8.63
CA LYS A 149 -18.92 3.44 9.86
C LYS A 149 -17.68 4.28 9.58
N SER A 150 -17.26 5.02 10.60
CA SER A 150 -16.06 5.86 10.58
C SER A 150 -15.23 5.65 11.84
N ARG A 151 -14.03 6.25 11.90
CA ARG A 151 -13.09 6.21 13.05
C ARG A 151 -12.53 4.82 13.34
N GLY A 152 -12.41 4.00 12.29
CA GLY A 152 -11.90 2.63 12.35
C GLY A 152 -12.84 1.60 13.00
N ARG A 153 -14.10 1.97 13.30
CA ARG A 153 -15.05 1.07 13.96
C ARG A 153 -15.49 -0.07 13.05
N GLY A 154 -15.29 -1.30 13.53
CA GLY A 154 -15.70 -2.51 12.81
C GLY A 154 -14.79 -2.87 11.64
N ILE A 155 -13.63 -2.21 11.50
CA ILE A 155 -12.59 -2.64 10.58
C ILE A 155 -11.96 -3.92 11.10
N VAL A 156 -11.87 -4.92 10.23
CA VAL A 156 -11.30 -6.23 10.51
C VAL A 156 -10.33 -6.62 9.41
N VAL A 157 -9.37 -7.45 9.76
CA VAL A 157 -8.31 -7.91 8.86
C VAL A 157 -8.39 -9.43 8.79
N TYR A 158 -8.45 -9.98 7.58
CA TYR A 158 -8.52 -11.42 7.31
C TYR A 158 -7.44 -11.82 6.32
N ASP A 159 -7.01 -13.07 6.39
CA ASP A 159 -6.03 -13.69 5.49
C ASP A 159 -6.58 -14.96 4.82
N ARG A 160 -7.83 -15.33 5.11
CA ARG A 160 -8.53 -16.49 4.55
C ARG A 160 -9.75 -16.09 3.73
N LEU A 161 -9.84 -16.62 2.52
CA LEU A 161 -10.90 -16.32 1.58
C LEU A 161 -12.25 -16.81 2.11
N GLU A 162 -12.28 -17.99 2.73
CA GLU A 162 -13.50 -18.57 3.26
C GLU A 162 -14.10 -17.71 4.39
N ASP A 163 -13.24 -17.15 5.24
CA ASP A 163 -13.66 -16.26 6.33
C ASP A 163 -14.20 -14.93 5.81
N ILE A 164 -13.57 -14.38 4.76
CA ILE A 164 -14.03 -13.17 4.06
C ILE A 164 -15.41 -13.41 3.43
N LEU A 165 -15.55 -14.50 2.65
CA LEU A 165 -16.81 -14.84 1.99
C LEU A 165 -17.92 -15.11 3.00
N LYS A 166 -17.62 -15.83 4.09
CA LYS A 166 -18.56 -16.09 5.17
C LYS A 166 -19.05 -14.82 5.87
N LEU A 167 -18.15 -13.85 6.10
CA LEU A 167 -18.55 -12.56 6.66
C LEU A 167 -19.48 -11.82 5.70
N CYS A 168 -19.11 -11.77 4.42
CA CYS A 168 -19.87 -11.09 3.37
C CYS A 168 -21.24 -11.74 3.08
N SER A 169 -21.37 -13.06 3.27
CA SER A 169 -22.62 -13.80 3.04
C SER A 169 -23.56 -13.84 4.25
N SER A 170 -23.11 -13.38 5.42
CA SER A 170 -23.90 -13.48 6.64
C SER A 170 -25.11 -12.54 6.62
N THR A 171 -26.32 -13.09 6.81
CA THR A 171 -27.59 -12.33 6.88
C THR A 171 -27.69 -11.34 8.05
N LEU A 172 -26.65 -11.25 8.90
CA LEU A 172 -26.49 -10.25 9.95
C LEU A 172 -26.03 -8.88 9.42
N THR A 173 -25.66 -8.78 8.14
CA THR A 173 -25.29 -7.53 7.46
C THR A 173 -26.46 -6.89 6.71
N LYS A 174 -27.69 -7.04 7.22
CA LYS A 174 -28.93 -6.53 6.59
C LYS A 174 -28.87 -5.05 6.19
N ASP A 175 -27.97 -4.25 6.76
CA ASP A 175 -27.82 -2.82 6.48
C ASP A 175 -26.39 -2.38 6.04
N GLY A 176 -25.46 -3.29 5.73
CA GLY A 176 -24.04 -2.93 5.58
C GLY A 176 -23.33 -3.47 4.34
N LYS A 177 -23.05 -2.60 3.36
CA LYS A 177 -22.05 -2.87 2.31
C LYS A 177 -20.64 -2.83 2.92
N PHE A 178 -19.75 -3.71 2.47
CA PHE A 178 -18.33 -3.70 2.85
C PHE A 178 -17.46 -3.31 1.64
N VAL A 179 -16.35 -2.65 1.92
CA VAL A 179 -15.22 -2.59 1.00
C VAL A 179 -14.21 -3.63 1.45
N VAL A 180 -13.91 -4.59 0.57
CA VAL A 180 -12.80 -5.53 0.73
C VAL A 180 -11.62 -4.94 -0.04
N GLN A 181 -10.58 -4.52 0.67
CA GLN A 181 -9.42 -3.84 0.09
C GLN A 181 -8.16 -4.63 0.41
N LYS A 182 -7.24 -4.76 -0.54
CA LYS A 182 -5.95 -5.40 -0.30
C LYS A 182 -5.21 -4.65 0.82
N TYR A 183 -4.74 -5.39 1.81
CA TYR A 183 -3.97 -4.80 2.91
C TYR A 183 -2.53 -4.54 2.48
N ILE A 184 -2.00 -3.36 2.84
CA ILE A 184 -0.59 -3.03 2.70
C ILE A 184 0.19 -3.82 3.77
N GLU A 185 0.77 -4.95 3.37
CA GLU A 185 1.53 -5.86 4.24
C GLU A 185 2.96 -5.36 4.49
N ARG A 186 3.53 -4.61 3.54
CA ARG A 186 4.85 -3.99 3.62
C ARG A 186 4.75 -2.46 3.62
N PRO A 187 4.16 -1.85 4.67
CA PRO A 187 4.17 -0.41 4.81
C PRO A 187 5.58 0.07 5.21
N LEU A 188 5.89 1.32 4.95
CA LEU A 188 7.03 1.97 5.59
C LEU A 188 6.85 1.92 7.11
N LEU A 189 7.87 1.45 7.81
CA LEU A 189 7.90 1.42 9.27
C LEU A 189 8.96 2.39 9.78
N ILE A 190 8.63 3.10 10.85
CA ILE A 190 9.60 3.93 11.58
C ILE A 190 9.78 3.28 12.94
N HIS A 191 10.99 2.79 13.21
CA HIS A 191 11.31 2.01 14.40
C HIS A 191 10.32 0.85 14.65
N ASN A 192 10.04 0.07 13.59
CA ASN A 192 9.07 -1.04 13.60
C ASN A 192 7.63 -0.65 13.95
N THR A 193 7.26 0.64 13.90
CA THR A 193 5.90 1.11 14.18
C THR A 193 5.24 1.60 12.89
N LYS A 194 4.03 1.10 12.64
CA LYS A 194 3.18 1.52 11.52
C LYS A 194 2.64 2.94 11.75
N PHE A 195 2.50 3.71 10.68
CA PHE A 195 1.86 5.02 10.71
C PHE A 195 1.06 5.29 9.42
N ASP A 196 0.22 6.31 9.47
CA ASP A 196 -0.38 6.95 8.29
C ASP A 196 -0.20 8.47 8.34
N ILE A 197 -0.50 9.15 7.24
CA ILE A 197 -0.39 10.60 7.09
C ILE A 197 -1.81 11.17 6.91
N ARG A 198 -2.19 12.13 7.75
CA ARG A 198 -3.38 12.96 7.56
C ARG A 198 -3.01 14.23 6.81
N GLN A 199 -3.48 14.33 5.57
CA GLN A 199 -3.33 15.50 4.71
C GLN A 199 -4.66 16.25 4.56
N TRP A 200 -4.68 17.55 4.87
CA TRP A 200 -5.87 18.37 4.62
C TRP A 200 -5.87 19.01 3.23
N PHE A 201 -7.06 19.11 2.65
CA PHE A 201 -7.28 19.88 1.43
C PHE A 201 -8.69 20.47 1.44
N LEU A 202 -8.87 21.59 0.76
CA LEU A 202 -10.09 22.39 0.73
C LEU A 202 -10.59 22.48 -0.72
N VAL A 203 -11.86 22.16 -0.94
CA VAL A 203 -12.53 22.40 -2.22
C VAL A 203 -13.43 23.62 -2.07
N THR A 204 -13.18 24.66 -2.87
CA THR A 204 -13.89 25.94 -2.78
C THR A 204 -14.90 26.17 -3.89
N ASP A 205 -14.77 25.45 -4.99
CA ASP A 205 -15.71 25.47 -6.11
C ASP A 205 -15.58 24.14 -6.87
N TRP A 206 -16.68 23.68 -7.46
CA TRP A 206 -16.74 22.48 -8.29
C TRP A 206 -16.85 22.83 -9.78
N ASN A 207 -17.09 24.11 -10.10
CA ASN A 207 -17.12 24.59 -11.48
C ASN A 207 -16.69 26.07 -11.58
N PRO A 208 -15.41 26.35 -11.87
CA PRO A 208 -14.34 25.36 -12.10
C PRO A 208 -13.92 24.64 -10.82
N LEU A 209 -13.60 23.34 -10.90
CA LEU A 209 -13.04 22.59 -9.78
C LEU A 209 -11.79 23.30 -9.25
N THR A 210 -11.86 23.76 -7.99
CA THR A 210 -10.80 24.55 -7.37
C THR A 210 -10.40 23.90 -6.05
N ILE A 211 -9.17 23.38 -6.01
CA ILE A 211 -8.64 22.56 -4.91
C ILE A 211 -7.41 23.23 -4.33
N TRP A 212 -7.42 23.38 -3.01
CA TRP A 212 -6.31 23.90 -2.22
C TRP A 212 -5.77 22.79 -1.31
N MET A 213 -4.46 22.61 -1.23
CA MET A 213 -3.85 21.68 -0.29
C MET A 213 -3.20 22.46 0.85
N PHE A 214 -3.38 21.99 2.07
CA PHE A 214 -2.66 22.56 3.21
C PHE A 214 -1.21 22.05 3.18
N LYS A 215 -0.22 22.94 3.26
CA LYS A 215 1.20 22.55 3.14
C LYS A 215 1.67 21.61 4.24
N ASP A 216 1.05 21.71 5.42
CA ASP A 216 1.37 20.86 6.54
C ASP A 216 0.42 19.68 6.68
N CYS A 217 0.98 18.58 7.15
CA CYS A 217 0.26 17.36 7.46
C CYS A 217 0.88 16.72 8.70
N TYR A 218 0.18 15.76 9.30
CA TYR A 218 0.71 15.04 10.46
C TYR A 218 0.63 13.53 10.27
N LEU A 219 1.61 12.85 10.85
CA LEU A 219 1.71 11.40 10.89
C LEU A 219 1.05 10.90 12.18
N ARG A 220 0.34 9.77 12.12
CA ARG A 220 -0.26 9.11 13.29
C ARG A 220 0.33 7.72 13.44
N PHE A 221 0.96 7.45 14.58
CA PHE A 221 1.61 6.18 14.86
C PHE A 221 0.69 5.21 15.60
N CYS A 222 0.87 3.92 15.32
CA CYS A 222 0.37 2.85 16.19
C CYS A 222 1.11 2.83 17.54
N THR A 223 0.46 2.30 18.58
CA THR A 223 1.07 2.16 19.92
C THR A 223 1.98 0.94 20.04
N GLU A 224 1.87 -0.02 19.11
CA GLU A 224 2.59 -1.30 19.11
C GLU A 224 3.55 -1.45 17.92
N HIS A 225 4.50 -2.38 18.05
CA HIS A 225 5.30 -2.83 16.91
C HIS A 225 4.43 -3.54 15.87
N PHE A 226 4.72 -3.27 14.60
CA PHE A 226 4.05 -3.88 13.47
C PHE A 226 4.39 -5.37 13.40
N SER A 227 3.37 -6.21 13.27
CA SER A 227 3.51 -7.64 13.01
C SER A 227 2.31 -8.13 12.22
N LEU A 228 2.55 -9.01 11.25
CA LEU A 228 1.51 -9.70 10.49
C LEU A 228 1.04 -11.00 11.17
N GLU A 229 1.57 -11.33 12.35
CA GLU A 229 1.19 -12.54 13.11
C GLU A 229 -0.04 -12.32 13.99
N THR A 230 -0.37 -11.06 14.28
CA THR A 230 -1.55 -10.67 15.05
C THR A 230 -2.59 -10.00 14.15
N ARG A 231 -3.81 -9.88 14.64
CA ARG A 231 -4.91 -9.13 14.01
C ARG A 231 -5.40 -7.99 14.91
N ASN A 232 -4.63 -7.65 15.94
CA ASN A 232 -5.00 -6.63 16.93
C ASN A 232 -5.05 -5.23 16.30
N GLN A 233 -6.13 -4.50 16.59
CA GLN A 233 -6.39 -3.19 15.98
C GLN A 233 -5.29 -2.16 16.27
N ASN A 234 -4.69 -2.18 17.47
CA ASN A 234 -3.63 -1.26 17.86
C ASN A 234 -2.32 -1.44 17.08
N VAL A 235 -2.14 -2.57 16.40
CA VAL A 235 -1.00 -2.84 15.49
C VAL A 235 -1.30 -2.33 14.07
N HIS A 236 -2.55 -2.47 13.61
CA HIS A 236 -2.88 -2.29 12.20
C HIS A 236 -3.60 -0.98 11.85
N LEU A 237 -4.23 -0.31 12.82
CA LEU A 237 -5.10 0.85 12.61
C LEU A 237 -4.56 2.11 13.32
N CYS A 238 -4.03 3.07 12.55
CA CYS A 238 -3.35 4.24 13.09
C CYS A 238 -4.28 5.34 13.65
N ASN A 239 -5.61 5.21 13.49
CA ASN A 239 -6.56 6.24 13.89
C ASN A 239 -6.45 6.55 15.40
N TYR A 240 -6.30 7.83 15.74
CA TYR A 240 -6.24 8.29 17.14
C TYR A 240 -7.41 7.80 18.00
N SER A 241 -8.61 7.72 17.43
CA SER A 241 -9.81 7.21 18.11
C SER A 241 -9.68 5.79 18.63
N ILE A 242 -8.82 4.98 18.02
CA ILE A 242 -8.49 3.62 18.45
C ILE A 242 -7.28 3.68 19.39
N GLN A 243 -6.19 4.31 18.93
CA GLN A 243 -4.91 4.31 19.61
C GLN A 243 -4.95 4.92 21.02
N LYS A 244 -5.82 5.92 21.26
CA LYS A 244 -5.99 6.54 22.59
C LYS A 244 -6.45 5.57 23.70
N HIS A 245 -6.99 4.41 23.33
CA HIS A 245 -7.43 3.38 24.27
C HIS A 245 -6.31 2.38 24.64
N TYR A 246 -5.14 2.49 24.01
CA TYR A 246 -3.99 1.63 24.24
C TYR A 246 -2.83 2.44 24.82
N LYS A 247 -1.99 1.76 25.60
CA LYS A 247 -0.73 2.32 26.05
C LYS A 247 0.35 2.02 25.02
N ASN A 248 1.32 2.91 24.89
CA ASN A 248 2.50 2.65 24.08
C ASN A 248 3.25 1.43 24.63
N ASN A 249 3.70 0.57 23.72
CA ASN A 249 4.54 -0.57 24.07
C ASN A 249 5.79 -0.09 24.82
N SER A 250 6.14 -0.76 25.92
CA SER A 250 7.29 -0.41 26.75
C SER A 250 8.63 -0.55 26.03
N ASN A 251 8.69 -1.40 24.99
CA ASN A 251 9.87 -1.66 24.17
C ASN A 251 9.91 -0.80 22.91
N ARG A 252 8.99 0.17 22.78
CA ARG A 252 8.97 1.11 21.65
C ARG A 252 10.19 2.01 21.69
N HIS A 253 10.71 2.38 20.53
CA HIS A 253 11.90 3.22 20.42
C HIS A 253 11.66 4.64 20.96
N ASN A 254 12.61 5.16 21.75
CA ASN A 254 12.50 6.46 22.45
C ASN A 254 12.38 7.68 21.54
N ASN A 255 12.80 7.58 20.27
CA ASN A 255 12.66 8.68 19.31
C ASN A 255 11.21 8.86 18.81
N LEU A 256 10.34 7.86 19.02
CA LEU A 256 8.93 8.00 18.66
C LEU A 256 8.19 8.87 19.68
N PRO A 257 7.23 9.70 19.23
CA PRO A 257 6.55 10.65 20.09
C PRO A 257 5.62 9.93 21.06
N VAL A 258 5.61 10.37 22.33
CA VAL A 258 4.73 9.83 23.37
C VAL A 258 3.25 9.96 22.98
N GLU A 259 2.89 11.09 22.37
CA GLU A 259 1.53 11.37 21.88
C GLU A 259 1.20 10.70 20.52
N ASN A 260 2.10 9.88 19.98
CA ASN A 260 1.92 9.13 18.73
C ASN A 260 1.65 9.99 17.50
N MET A 261 2.14 11.23 17.46
CA MET A 261 2.04 12.09 16.29
C MET A 261 3.35 12.82 15.99
N TRP A 262 3.65 12.94 14.70
CA TRP A 262 4.69 13.83 14.17
C TRP A 262 4.09 14.82 13.19
N THR A 263 4.70 15.98 13.09
CA THR A 263 4.52 16.87 11.93
C THR A 263 5.25 16.31 10.70
N ASN A 264 4.88 16.75 9.50
CA ASN A 264 5.67 16.54 8.28
C ASN A 264 7.12 16.99 8.43
N GLN A 265 7.36 18.13 9.09
CA GLN A 265 8.73 18.60 9.31
C GLN A 265 9.52 17.65 10.22
N GLU A 266 8.90 17.10 11.27
CA GLU A 266 9.55 16.09 12.11
C GLU A 266 9.83 14.80 11.34
N PHE A 267 8.94 14.38 10.44
CA PHE A 267 9.22 13.24 9.56
C PHE A 267 10.42 13.50 8.65
N ILE A 268 10.51 14.68 8.04
CA ILE A 268 11.66 15.08 7.22
C ILE A 268 12.94 15.09 8.06
N ASP A 269 12.90 15.71 9.23
CA ASP A 269 14.07 15.98 10.07
C ASP A 269 14.58 14.73 10.80
N LYS A 270 13.67 13.91 11.30
CA LYS A 270 13.98 12.77 12.18
C LYS A 270 14.06 11.45 11.42
N TYR A 271 13.45 11.34 10.23
CA TYR A 271 13.49 10.12 9.43
C TYR A 271 14.17 10.33 8.07
N LEU A 272 13.70 11.24 7.22
CA LEU A 272 14.25 11.36 5.87
C LEU A 272 15.69 11.89 5.86
N ARG A 273 16.01 12.92 6.66
CA ARG A 273 17.34 13.54 6.69
C ARG A 273 18.44 12.60 7.18
N PRO A 274 18.30 11.86 8.29
CA PRO A 274 19.31 10.89 8.72
C PRO A 274 19.51 9.74 7.73
N ASN A 275 18.49 9.41 6.93
CA ASN A 275 18.56 8.36 5.91
C ASN A 275 18.98 8.89 4.52
N HIS A 276 19.34 10.17 4.39
CA HIS A 276 19.69 10.81 3.10
C HIS A 276 18.57 10.78 2.04
N LEU A 277 17.32 10.92 2.48
CA LEU A 277 16.10 10.82 1.65
C LEU A 277 15.26 12.11 1.66
N THR A 278 15.82 13.26 2.05
CA THR A 278 15.06 14.52 2.18
C THR A 278 14.41 14.95 0.87
N ASP A 279 15.09 14.74 -0.26
CA ASP A 279 14.56 15.13 -1.57
C ASP A 279 13.34 14.29 -1.99
N ARG A 280 13.12 13.13 -1.37
CA ARG A 280 11.94 12.28 -1.60
C ARG A 280 10.66 12.94 -1.12
N TRP A 281 10.71 13.84 -0.14
CA TRP A 281 9.52 14.60 0.25
C TRP A 281 9.01 15.47 -0.91
N ASP A 282 9.89 16.33 -1.43
CA ASP A 282 9.53 17.32 -2.45
C ASP A 282 9.39 16.74 -3.85
N LYS A 283 10.13 15.67 -4.16
CA LYS A 283 10.14 15.06 -5.52
C LYS A 283 9.20 13.88 -5.68
N LEU A 284 8.75 13.26 -4.59
CA LEU A 284 7.92 12.05 -4.67
C LEU A 284 6.68 12.13 -3.76
N ILE A 285 6.87 12.22 -2.44
CA ILE A 285 5.77 12.03 -1.48
C ILE A 285 4.73 13.13 -1.63
N TYR A 286 5.15 14.41 -1.55
CA TYR A 286 4.24 15.54 -1.60
C TYR A 286 3.55 15.69 -2.97
N PRO A 287 4.26 15.61 -4.11
CA PRO A 287 3.63 15.59 -5.44
C PRO A 287 2.66 14.43 -5.64
N ALA A 288 3.01 13.20 -5.25
CA ALA A 288 2.11 12.06 -5.45
C ALA A 288 0.85 12.13 -4.57
N MET A 289 0.94 12.72 -3.36
CA MET A 289 -0.25 13.02 -2.56
C MET A 289 -1.14 14.09 -3.23
N LYS A 290 -0.55 15.13 -3.84
CA LYS A 290 -1.31 16.11 -4.64
C LYS A 290 -2.05 15.44 -5.78
N ASP A 291 -1.33 14.67 -6.59
CA ASP A 291 -1.89 14.00 -7.77
C ASP A 291 -3.05 13.08 -7.38
N ALA A 292 -2.88 12.29 -6.31
CA ALA A 292 -3.95 11.43 -5.80
C ALA A 292 -5.20 12.22 -5.38
N ILE A 293 -5.04 13.36 -4.69
CA ILE A 293 -6.15 14.23 -4.30
C ILE A 293 -6.84 14.82 -5.55
N VAL A 294 -6.07 15.39 -6.48
CA VAL A 294 -6.60 16.02 -7.70
C VAL A 294 -7.36 15.01 -8.53
N CYS A 295 -6.76 13.84 -8.83
CA CYS A 295 -7.42 12.78 -9.58
C CYS A 295 -8.70 12.30 -8.89
N SER A 296 -8.69 12.14 -7.56
CA SER A 296 -9.89 11.72 -6.81
C SER A 296 -11.03 12.74 -6.95
N MET A 297 -10.74 14.03 -6.87
CA MET A 297 -11.75 15.08 -6.99
C MET A 297 -12.23 15.27 -8.43
N LEU A 298 -11.36 15.11 -9.43
CA LEU A 298 -11.73 15.14 -10.85
C LEU A 298 -12.74 14.05 -11.19
N VAL A 299 -12.48 12.81 -10.74
CA VAL A 299 -13.42 11.69 -10.96
C VAL A 299 -14.75 11.91 -10.23
N ALA A 300 -14.74 12.56 -9.07
CA ALA A 300 -15.96 12.85 -8.32
C ALA A 300 -16.76 14.04 -8.89
N GLN A 301 -16.13 14.93 -9.66
CA GLN A 301 -16.70 16.22 -10.06
C GLN A 301 -18.07 16.11 -10.72
N ASP A 302 -18.25 15.13 -11.61
CA ASP A 302 -19.51 14.92 -12.36
C ASP A 302 -20.66 14.41 -11.49
N THR A 303 -20.36 13.91 -10.29
CA THR A 303 -21.36 13.35 -9.37
C THR A 303 -21.80 14.33 -8.28
N ILE A 304 -21.16 15.50 -8.20
CA ILE A 304 -21.40 16.46 -7.13
C ILE A 304 -22.38 17.55 -7.59
N ASP A 305 -23.49 17.66 -6.87
CA ASP A 305 -24.40 18.81 -6.97
C ASP A 305 -23.77 20.06 -6.35
N ALA A 306 -23.04 20.80 -7.18
CA ALA A 306 -22.32 21.98 -6.77
C ALA A 306 -23.26 23.09 -6.28
N ARG A 307 -23.01 23.61 -5.07
CA ARG A 307 -23.67 24.80 -4.53
C ARG A 307 -22.68 25.96 -4.49
N LYS A 308 -23.02 27.07 -5.15
CA LYS A 308 -22.20 28.29 -5.07
C LYS A 308 -22.16 28.79 -3.62
N ASN A 309 -21.00 29.31 -3.21
CA ASN A 309 -20.70 29.71 -1.84
C ASN A 309 -20.71 28.56 -0.81
N SER A 310 -20.60 27.31 -1.25
CA SER A 310 -20.26 26.18 -0.39
C SER A 310 -18.80 25.81 -0.58
N PHE A 311 -18.19 25.32 0.49
CA PHE A 311 -16.85 24.76 0.50
C PHE A 311 -16.83 23.58 1.45
N GLU A 312 -15.87 22.67 1.27
CA GLU A 312 -15.67 21.55 2.18
C GLU A 312 -14.18 21.36 2.42
N LEU A 313 -13.81 21.28 3.71
CA LEU A 313 -12.48 20.88 4.14
C LEU A 313 -12.47 19.37 4.32
N PHE A 314 -11.56 18.70 3.65
CA PHE A 314 -11.40 17.25 3.66
C PHE A 314 -10.10 16.83 4.33
N GLY A 315 -10.06 15.59 4.82
CA GLY A 315 -8.84 14.94 5.29
C GLY A 315 -8.58 13.66 4.51
N ALA A 316 -7.52 13.63 3.69
CA ALA A 316 -7.03 12.43 3.04
C ALA A 316 -6.06 11.67 3.94
N ASP A 317 -6.24 10.36 4.03
CA ASP A 317 -5.37 9.47 4.79
C ASP A 317 -4.48 8.70 3.81
N PHE A 318 -3.17 8.83 3.95
CA PHE A 318 -2.17 8.17 3.11
C PHE A 318 -1.32 7.21 3.92
N MET A 319 -0.88 6.12 3.30
CA MET A 319 0.14 5.22 3.82
C MET A 319 1.33 5.19 2.88
N LEU A 320 2.55 5.14 3.40
CA LEU A 320 3.74 4.98 2.55
C LEU A 320 4.09 3.51 2.42
N GLY A 321 4.45 3.07 1.21
CA GLY A 321 5.16 1.80 1.00
C GLY A 321 6.65 1.93 1.38
N GLU A 322 7.37 0.81 1.43
CA GLU A 322 8.83 0.79 1.64
C GLU A 322 9.60 1.60 0.57
N ASP A 323 9.02 1.76 -0.62
CA ASP A 323 9.54 2.58 -1.72
C ASP A 323 9.25 4.09 -1.58
N LEU A 324 8.68 4.49 -0.44
CA LEU A 324 8.19 5.84 -0.11
C LEU A 324 7.04 6.34 -0.98
N LYS A 325 6.40 5.50 -1.79
CA LYS A 325 5.23 5.93 -2.56
C LYS A 325 4.01 6.04 -1.65
N PRO A 326 3.26 7.15 -1.71
CA PRO A 326 2.02 7.30 -0.96
C PRO A 326 0.87 6.55 -1.64
N TRP A 327 0.09 5.86 -0.81
CA TRP A 327 -1.12 5.15 -1.18
C TRP A 327 -2.32 5.80 -0.47
N LEU A 328 -3.26 6.33 -1.24
CA LEU A 328 -4.49 6.90 -0.70
C LEU A 328 -5.35 5.79 -0.09
N ILE A 329 -5.72 5.92 1.18
CA ILE A 329 -6.47 4.92 1.94
C ILE A 329 -7.94 5.27 2.03
N GLU A 330 -8.22 6.55 2.33
CA GLU A 330 -9.57 7.12 2.40
C GLU A 330 -9.54 8.65 2.34
N ILE A 331 -10.67 9.25 1.97
CA ILE A 331 -10.93 10.69 2.10
C ILE A 331 -12.09 10.87 3.05
N ASN A 332 -11.87 11.66 4.10
CA ASN A 332 -12.85 11.97 5.12
C ASN A 332 -13.44 13.36 4.88
N CYS A 333 -14.77 13.45 4.73
CA CYS A 333 -15.49 14.71 4.89
C CYS A 333 -15.48 15.13 6.36
N SER A 334 -15.46 16.43 6.63
CA SER A 334 -15.47 16.98 7.99
C SER A 334 -14.42 16.32 8.92
N PRO A 335 -13.11 16.39 8.57
CA PRO A 335 -12.05 15.82 9.37
C PRO A 335 -12.09 16.37 10.81
N THR A 336 -11.75 15.54 11.79
CA THR A 336 -11.79 15.96 13.19
C THR A 336 -10.83 17.14 13.45
N MET A 337 -11.35 18.17 14.12
CA MET A 337 -10.59 19.35 14.57
C MET A 337 -10.34 19.31 16.08
N ALA A 338 -10.32 18.12 16.67
CA ALA A 338 -10.08 17.96 18.09
C ALA A 338 -8.59 18.17 18.41
N ARG A 339 -8.32 19.02 19.41
CA ARG A 339 -6.99 19.35 19.92
C ARG A 339 -6.52 18.27 20.89
N CYS A 340 -6.20 17.10 20.35
CA CYS A 340 -5.92 15.89 21.13
C CYS A 340 -4.47 15.80 21.60
N THR A 341 -3.55 16.43 20.89
CA THR A 341 -2.08 16.38 21.07
C THR A 341 -1.51 17.77 20.80
N ALA A 342 -0.25 18.01 21.15
CA ALA A 342 0.42 19.28 20.83
C ALA A 342 0.37 19.56 19.31
N VAL A 343 0.67 18.54 18.50
CA VAL A 343 0.63 18.62 17.02
C VAL A 343 -0.76 19.03 16.51
N THR A 344 -1.81 18.34 16.94
CA THR A 344 -3.16 18.63 16.45
C THR A 344 -3.72 19.92 17.02
N THR A 345 -3.25 20.39 18.17
CA THR A 345 -3.63 21.69 18.74
C THR A 345 -3.20 22.81 17.80
N GLU A 346 -1.90 22.90 17.51
CA GLU A 346 -1.35 23.94 16.64
C GLU A 346 -1.88 23.85 15.20
N MET A 347 -1.89 22.65 14.65
CA MET A 347 -2.27 22.44 13.26
C MET A 347 -3.77 22.67 12.99
N CYS A 348 -4.67 22.24 13.90
CA CYS A 348 -6.10 22.48 13.74
C CYS A 348 -6.44 23.97 13.82
N ASP A 349 -5.81 24.71 14.75
CA ASP A 349 -6.06 26.15 14.86
C ASP A 349 -5.66 26.88 13.58
N SER A 350 -4.48 26.56 13.07
CA SER A 350 -3.96 27.20 11.87
C SER A 350 -4.73 26.83 10.59
N VAL A 351 -5.14 25.56 10.41
CA VAL A 351 -5.89 25.16 9.20
C VAL A 351 -7.26 25.80 9.17
N LEU A 352 -7.90 26.01 10.34
CA LEU A 352 -9.18 26.70 10.44
C LEU A 352 -9.03 28.20 10.15
N GLU A 353 -8.01 28.85 10.72
CA GLU A 353 -7.70 30.25 10.42
C GLU A 353 -7.43 30.46 8.93
N ASP A 354 -6.55 29.64 8.35
CA ASP A 354 -6.18 29.76 6.94
C ASP A 354 -7.33 29.39 5.99
N THR A 355 -8.26 28.53 6.42
CA THR A 355 -9.51 28.27 5.69
C THR A 355 -10.34 29.56 5.59
N CYS A 356 -10.44 30.33 6.69
CA CYS A 356 -11.11 31.63 6.67
C CYS A 356 -10.42 32.60 5.72
N LYS A 357 -9.08 32.65 5.68
CA LYS A 357 -8.34 33.50 4.73
C LYS A 357 -8.68 33.15 3.27
N VAL A 358 -8.70 31.86 2.93
CA VAL A 358 -9.04 31.40 1.57
C VAL A 358 -10.50 31.71 1.22
N MET A 359 -11.44 31.52 2.15
CA MET A 359 -12.88 31.67 1.86
C MET A 359 -13.40 33.11 1.97
N ILE A 360 -12.84 33.90 2.89
CA ILE A 360 -13.32 35.24 3.23
C ILE A 360 -12.41 36.28 2.59
N ASP A 361 -11.13 36.32 2.94
CA ASP A 361 -10.24 37.41 2.52
C ASP A 361 -10.07 37.43 1.00
N ARG A 362 -9.94 36.25 0.37
CA ARG A 362 -9.82 36.16 -1.09
C ARG A 362 -11.08 36.51 -1.87
N LYS A 363 -12.24 36.52 -1.20
CA LYS A 363 -13.48 37.03 -1.80
C LYS A 363 -13.39 38.54 -2.04
N TYR A 364 -12.72 39.27 -1.15
CA TYR A 364 -12.52 40.72 -1.25
C TYR A 364 -11.23 41.08 -1.98
N ASN A 365 -10.15 40.31 -1.79
CA ASN A 365 -8.84 40.54 -2.40
C ASN A 365 -8.24 39.23 -2.92
N ARG A 366 -8.24 39.03 -4.25
CA ARG A 366 -7.72 37.80 -4.89
C ARG A 366 -6.23 37.53 -4.67
N THR A 367 -5.45 38.48 -4.16
CA THR A 367 -4.03 38.31 -3.82
C THR A 367 -3.80 38.29 -2.31
N ALA A 368 -4.85 38.22 -1.50
CA ALA A 368 -4.73 38.05 -0.06
C ALA A 368 -3.96 36.78 0.29
N ASP A 369 -3.31 36.82 1.46
CA ASP A 369 -2.63 35.69 2.08
C ASP A 369 -3.56 34.48 2.15
N THR A 370 -3.02 33.30 1.84
CA THR A 370 -3.72 32.01 1.98
C THR A 370 -3.21 31.23 3.18
N GLY A 371 -2.31 31.83 3.96
CA GLY A 371 -1.52 31.16 4.97
C GLY A 371 -0.79 29.97 4.38
N ARG A 372 -1.03 28.79 4.94
CA ARG A 372 -0.39 27.55 4.50
C ARG A 372 -1.18 26.80 3.43
N PHE A 373 -2.30 27.30 2.93
CA PHE A 373 -2.94 26.73 1.75
C PHE A 373 -2.20 27.11 0.47
N GLU A 374 -2.00 26.14 -0.40
CA GLU A 374 -1.56 26.32 -1.78
C GLU A 374 -2.64 25.85 -2.76
N LEU A 375 -2.82 26.59 -3.85
CA LEU A 375 -3.72 26.18 -4.93
C LEU A 375 -3.04 25.08 -5.76
N ILE A 376 -3.58 23.85 -5.70
CA ILE A 376 -3.01 22.69 -6.39
C ILE A 376 -3.75 22.35 -7.70
N HIS A 377 -5.00 22.78 -7.83
CA HIS A 377 -5.77 22.59 -9.06
C HIS A 377 -6.80 23.70 -9.24
N ARG A 378 -6.93 24.19 -10.47
CA ARG A 378 -8.04 25.03 -10.91
C ARG A 378 -8.42 24.62 -12.33
N GLY A 379 -9.56 23.97 -12.46
CA GLY A 379 -10.10 23.55 -13.74
C GLY A 379 -10.58 24.72 -14.60
N THR A 380 -11.06 24.38 -15.79
CA THR A 380 -11.79 25.32 -16.66
C THR A 380 -13.27 25.32 -16.31
N PRO A 381 -13.95 26.47 -16.32
CA PRO A 381 -15.40 26.51 -16.16
C PRO A 381 -16.09 25.72 -17.28
N VAL A 382 -16.98 24.82 -16.93
CA VAL A 382 -17.82 24.07 -17.86
C VAL A 382 -19.21 24.73 -17.89
N PRO A 383 -19.80 25.06 -19.04
CA PRO A 383 -21.16 25.58 -19.10
C PRO A 383 -22.12 24.54 -18.50
N VAL A 384 -22.83 24.88 -17.43
CA VAL A 384 -23.92 24.04 -16.93
C VAL A 384 -25.12 24.29 -17.83
N PRO A 385 -25.64 23.29 -18.57
CA PRO A 385 -26.85 23.48 -19.35
C PRO A 385 -27.97 23.92 -18.41
N ILE A 386 -28.74 24.93 -18.81
CA ILE A 386 -29.95 25.32 -18.08
C ILE A 386 -30.89 24.12 -18.21
N TYR A 387 -31.07 23.36 -17.13
CA TYR A 387 -31.98 22.22 -17.11
C TYR A 387 -33.41 22.75 -17.22
N VAL A 388 -33.93 22.84 -18.44
CA VAL A 388 -35.36 23.05 -18.72
C VAL A 388 -36.00 21.68 -18.52
N GLY A 389 -36.50 21.45 -17.31
CA GLY A 389 -36.93 20.13 -16.86
C GLY A 389 -37.80 19.38 -17.86
N ILE A 390 -37.26 18.29 -18.41
CA ILE A 390 -38.04 17.14 -18.84
C ILE A 390 -37.26 15.92 -18.36
N ASP A 391 -37.83 15.27 -17.36
CA ASP A 391 -37.39 13.99 -16.81
C ASP A 391 -37.65 12.91 -17.88
N LEU A 392 -36.73 12.77 -18.85
CA LEU A 392 -36.78 11.71 -19.85
C LEU A 392 -36.29 10.41 -19.22
N ARG A 393 -37.19 9.75 -18.49
CA ARG A 393 -37.07 8.32 -18.23
C ARG A 393 -37.64 7.58 -19.44
N VAL A 394 -36.81 6.79 -20.10
CA VAL A 394 -37.28 5.76 -21.02
C VAL A 394 -37.56 4.54 -20.15
N GLU A 395 -38.84 4.12 -20.08
CA GLU A 395 -39.26 2.85 -19.46
C GLU A 395 -38.75 1.63 -20.24
#